data_AF-A0A970AGU6-F1
#
_entry.id   AF-A0A970AGU6-F1
#
_cell.length_a   1.000
_cell.length_b   1.000
_cell.length_c   1.000
_cell.angle_alpha   90.00
_cell.angle_beta   90.00
_cell.angle_gamma   90.00
#
_symmetry.space_group_name_H-M   'P 1'
#
loop_
_entity.id
_entity.type
_entity.pdbx_description
1 polymer ?
#
loop_
_entity_poly.entity_id
_entity_poly.type
_entity_poly.pdbx_seq_one_letter_code
_entity_poly.pdbx_strand_id
1 'polypeptide(L)'
;MLKTTCRLHKRACPAKLGPVNARHWIPASLHKKTCLLLALLLLLPLIASACGYKEDSPEGAVTRFLTALKKLDGETAQKYCLYDEDDEDETSEGQDAAREFIEELAAHETNRLMLGRLRYKIVSSSLAGDTATVKTEITNIDLAEVLRIYTQQAMFVAMQARSEEELNAKMEQLFLDLLKRKDNKTVTSAVDIRLTRDEDGWKLCFDRELWNAVLGGLFSAFESPEESFQGLFPGLGVD
;
A
#
# COMPACT_ATOMS: atom_id res chain seq x y z
N MET A 1 -60.69 -15.78 18.27
CA MET A 1 -61.66 -15.21 19.23
C MET A 1 -62.29 -13.97 18.60
N LEU A 2 -63.57 -14.04 18.23
CA LEU A 2 -64.40 -12.86 18.01
C LEU A 2 -64.66 -12.17 19.35
N LYS A 3 -64.72 -10.83 19.37
CA LYS A 3 -65.76 -10.09 20.10
C LYS A 3 -65.87 -8.65 19.56
N THR A 4 -66.96 -8.47 18.84
CA THR A 4 -67.66 -7.24 18.53
C THR A 4 -68.05 -6.46 19.78
N THR A 5 -68.09 -5.13 19.67
CA THR A 5 -69.20 -4.31 20.22
C THR A 5 -69.46 -3.08 19.37
N CYS A 6 -70.76 -2.83 19.25
CA CYS A 6 -71.47 -1.86 18.43
C CYS A 6 -72.24 -0.93 19.37
N ARG A 7 -72.41 0.35 19.04
CA ARG A 7 -73.59 1.23 19.27
C ARG A 7 -73.18 2.70 19.05
N LEU A 8 -73.66 3.35 17.98
CA LEU A 8 -74.90 4.17 17.91
C LEU A 8 -74.70 5.50 18.67
N HIS A 9 -74.87 6.69 18.11
CA HIS A 9 -76.12 7.16 17.50
C HIS A 9 -75.94 8.44 16.65
N LYS A 10 -76.68 8.52 15.54
CA LYS A 10 -76.92 9.72 14.72
C LYS A 10 -77.90 10.66 15.40
N ARG A 11 -77.80 11.97 15.09
CA ARG A 11 -78.83 13.04 14.94
C ARG A 11 -78.17 14.38 15.30
N ALA A 12 -78.35 15.51 14.64
CA ALA A 12 -79.03 15.93 13.42
C ALA A 12 -78.43 17.31 13.01
N CYS A 13 -78.55 17.65 11.73
CA CYS A 13 -78.17 18.92 11.08
C CYS A 13 -78.90 20.13 11.72
N PRO A 14 -78.40 21.38 11.58
CA PRO A 14 -78.45 22.13 10.30
C PRO A 14 -77.12 22.91 10.07
N ALA A 15 -76.78 23.54 8.96
CA ALA A 15 -77.52 24.16 7.87
C ALA A 15 -76.61 24.20 6.62
N LYS A 16 -77.22 24.12 5.42
CA LYS A 16 -76.57 24.49 4.16
C LYS A 16 -76.46 26.01 4.07
N LEU A 17 -75.27 26.53 3.72
CA LEU A 17 -75.02 27.84 3.08
C LEU A 17 -73.57 27.78 2.53
N GLY A 18 -73.36 27.32 1.29
CA GLY A 18 -72.99 28.17 0.16
C GLY A 18 -71.61 27.74 -0.41
N PRO A 19 -71.36 27.82 -1.73
CA PRO A 19 -70.10 27.34 -2.30
C PRO A 19 -69.00 28.40 -2.15
N VAL A 20 -67.99 28.15 -1.32
CA VAL A 20 -66.77 28.99 -1.28
C VAL A 20 -65.78 28.43 -2.30
N ASN A 21 -65.88 28.95 -3.52
CA ASN A 21 -64.89 28.77 -4.57
C ASN A 21 -63.62 29.57 -4.19
N ALA A 22 -62.74 28.95 -3.40
CA ALA A 22 -61.46 29.54 -3.00
C ALA A 22 -60.37 29.20 -4.03
N ARG A 23 -60.49 29.77 -5.23
CA ARG A 23 -59.33 29.92 -6.13
C ARG A 23 -58.43 31.01 -5.55
N HIS A 24 -57.58 30.65 -4.60
CA HIS A 24 -56.49 31.52 -4.17
C HIS A 24 -55.37 31.43 -5.20
N TRP A 25 -55.31 32.47 -6.02
CA TRP A 25 -54.25 32.76 -6.97
C TRP A 25 -52.93 32.98 -6.23
N ILE A 26 -51.99 32.03 -6.32
CA ILE A 26 -50.59 32.32 -6.04
C ILE A 26 -50.04 33.02 -7.29
N PRO A 27 -49.47 34.23 -7.20
CA PRO A 27 -48.95 34.93 -8.37
C PRO A 27 -47.80 34.14 -9.01
N ALA A 28 -47.91 33.85 -10.30
CA ALA A 28 -46.96 33.04 -11.07
C ALA A 28 -45.50 33.56 -11.06
N SER A 29 -45.30 34.83 -10.68
CA SER A 29 -43.99 35.45 -10.53
C SER A 29 -43.22 34.99 -9.28
N LEU A 30 -43.93 34.52 -8.25
CA LEU A 30 -43.32 33.99 -7.03
C LEU A 30 -42.82 32.56 -7.25
N HIS A 31 -43.56 31.74 -8.02
CA HIS A 31 -43.17 30.38 -8.39
C HIS A 31 -41.90 30.30 -9.23
N LYS A 32 -41.66 31.24 -10.15
CA LYS A 32 -40.42 31.24 -10.95
C LYS A 32 -39.19 31.49 -10.09
N LYS A 33 -39.26 32.45 -9.15
CA LYS A 33 -38.13 32.82 -8.28
C LYS A 33 -37.90 31.78 -7.18
N THR A 34 -38.96 31.21 -6.60
CA THR A 34 -38.84 30.13 -5.62
C THR A 34 -38.37 28.82 -6.25
N CYS A 35 -38.83 28.45 -7.46
CA CYS A 35 -38.27 27.30 -8.18
C CYS A 35 -36.81 27.51 -8.60
N LEU A 36 -36.41 28.74 -8.97
CA LEU A 36 -35.01 29.03 -9.31
C LEU A 36 -34.09 28.92 -8.08
N LEU A 37 -34.56 29.42 -6.92
CA LEU A 37 -33.83 29.32 -5.64
C LEU A 37 -33.76 27.87 -5.12
N LEU A 38 -34.85 27.10 -5.23
CA LEU A 38 -34.88 25.67 -4.88
C LEU A 38 -34.01 24.83 -5.81
N ALA A 39 -34.00 25.11 -7.12
CA ALA A 39 -33.12 24.45 -8.08
C ALA A 39 -31.64 24.77 -7.80
N LEU A 40 -31.32 26.01 -7.43
CA LEU A 40 -29.95 26.41 -7.07
C LEU A 40 -29.49 25.79 -5.74
N LEU A 41 -30.39 25.63 -4.76
CA LEU A 41 -30.10 24.95 -3.49
C LEU A 41 -29.92 23.43 -3.64
N LEU A 42 -30.61 22.81 -4.61
CA LEU A 42 -30.48 21.39 -4.95
C LEU A 42 -29.25 21.09 -5.82
N LEU A 43 -28.69 22.10 -6.52
CA LEU A 43 -27.45 21.99 -7.29
C LEU A 43 -26.19 22.25 -6.44
N LEU A 44 -26.30 22.94 -5.31
CA LEU A 44 -25.17 23.23 -4.42
C LEU A 44 -24.47 21.99 -3.81
N PRO A 45 -25.16 20.89 -3.42
CA PRO A 45 -24.47 19.70 -2.91
C PRO A 45 -23.79 18.84 -3.99
N LEU A 46 -24.01 19.08 -5.30
CA LEU A 46 -23.32 18.32 -6.35
C LEU A 46 -21.87 18.76 -6.59
N ILE A 47 -21.49 19.96 -6.14
CA ILE A 47 -20.12 20.49 -6.32
C ILE A 47 -19.24 20.17 -5.10
N ALA A 48 -19.83 19.68 -4.00
CA ALA A 48 -19.14 19.40 -2.74
C ALA A 48 -18.61 17.95 -2.61
N SER A 49 -18.92 17.05 -3.56
CA SER A 49 -18.34 15.70 -3.59
C SER A 49 -17.03 15.61 -4.39
N ALA A 50 -16.60 16.71 -5.02
CA ALA A 50 -15.27 16.83 -5.61
C ALA A 50 -14.24 17.23 -4.54
N CYS A 51 -14.19 16.48 -3.43
CA CYS A 51 -12.96 16.41 -2.66
C CYS A 51 -11.99 15.63 -3.56
N GLY A 52 -11.27 16.37 -4.41
CA GLY A 52 -10.38 15.80 -5.40
C GLY A 52 -9.41 14.84 -4.75
N TYR A 53 -9.59 13.55 -5.03
CA TYR A 53 -8.53 12.58 -4.88
C TYR A 53 -7.41 13.09 -5.79
N LYS A 54 -6.40 13.74 -5.21
CA LYS A 54 -5.19 14.06 -5.95
C LYS A 54 -4.52 12.73 -6.19
N GLU A 55 -4.85 12.14 -7.31
CA GLU A 55 -4.17 10.98 -7.86
C GLU A 55 -2.66 11.30 -7.86
N ASP A 56 -1.86 10.41 -7.29
CA ASP A 56 -0.42 10.63 -7.25
C ASP A 56 0.12 10.66 -8.68
N SER A 57 1.15 11.46 -8.96
CA SER A 57 1.92 11.27 -10.19
C SER A 57 2.73 9.97 -10.09
N PRO A 58 3.26 9.41 -11.19
CA PRO A 58 4.14 8.24 -11.12
C PRO A 58 5.31 8.43 -10.14
N GLU A 59 5.91 9.62 -10.12
CA GLU A 59 6.97 9.99 -9.18
C GLU A 59 6.46 10.09 -7.75
N GLY A 60 5.23 10.58 -7.57
CA GLY A 60 4.54 10.62 -6.28
C GLY A 60 4.33 9.22 -5.71
N ALA A 61 3.87 8.28 -6.53
CA ALA A 61 3.68 6.88 -6.14
C ALA A 61 5.02 6.23 -5.72
N VAL A 62 6.07 6.36 -6.54
CA VAL A 62 7.42 5.87 -6.20
C VAL A 62 7.93 6.49 -4.89
N THR A 63 7.76 7.81 -4.73
CA THR A 63 8.21 8.52 -3.53
C THR A 63 7.50 8.00 -2.28
N ARG A 64 6.17 7.79 -2.35
CA ARG A 64 5.39 7.30 -1.22
C ARG A 64 5.74 5.86 -0.89
N PHE A 65 5.86 4.99 -1.89
CA PHE A 65 6.30 3.62 -1.71
C PHE A 65 7.67 3.53 -1.01
N LEU A 66 8.71 4.18 -1.57
CA LEU A 66 10.06 4.12 -0.98
C LEU A 66 10.13 4.82 0.40
N THR A 67 9.30 5.84 0.63
CA THR A 67 9.16 6.45 1.96
C THR A 67 8.50 5.51 2.95
N ALA A 68 7.48 4.77 2.53
CA ALA A 68 6.79 3.80 3.36
C ALA A 68 7.76 2.69 3.77
N LEU A 69 8.54 2.14 2.83
CA LEU A 69 9.60 1.19 3.14
C LEU A 69 10.60 1.72 4.17
N LYS A 70 11.09 2.96 3.97
CA LYS A 70 12.02 3.60 4.91
C LYS A 70 11.43 3.78 6.33
N LYS A 71 10.12 4.00 6.42
CA LYS A 71 9.38 4.16 7.67
C LYS A 71 8.88 2.85 8.26
N LEU A 72 9.11 1.72 7.58
CA LEU A 72 8.54 0.41 7.91
C LEU A 72 7.00 0.41 7.92
N ASP A 73 6.39 1.20 7.03
CA ASP A 73 4.94 1.34 6.87
C ASP A 73 4.47 0.36 5.79
N GLY A 74 4.29 -0.91 6.19
CA GLY A 74 3.89 -2.00 5.28
C GLY A 74 2.54 -1.75 4.62
N GLU A 75 1.55 -1.25 5.37
CA GLU A 75 0.21 -0.92 4.85
C GLU A 75 0.26 0.11 3.72
N THR A 76 1.07 1.16 3.87
CA THR A 76 1.22 2.17 2.81
C THR A 76 2.03 1.62 1.65
N ALA A 77 3.08 0.83 1.89
CA ALA A 77 3.88 0.22 0.83
C ALA A 77 3.01 -0.72 -0.04
N GLN A 78 2.19 -1.57 0.60
CA GLN A 78 1.33 -2.54 -0.06
C GLN A 78 0.35 -1.90 -1.05
N LYS A 79 -0.18 -0.70 -0.75
CA LYS A 79 -1.12 0.02 -1.64
C LYS A 79 -0.56 0.35 -3.02
N TYR A 80 0.76 0.49 -3.13
CA TYR A 80 1.43 0.82 -4.38
C TYR A 80 2.00 -0.41 -5.09
N CYS A 81 1.77 -1.61 -4.58
CA CYS A 81 2.23 -2.85 -5.20
C CYS A 81 1.25 -3.30 -6.27
N LEU A 82 1.74 -3.60 -7.47
CA LEU A 82 0.97 -4.33 -8.46
C LEU A 82 1.06 -5.82 -8.11
N TYR A 83 -0.06 -6.41 -7.70
CA TYR A 83 -0.22 -7.85 -7.58
C TYR A 83 -1.01 -8.29 -8.82
N ASP A 84 -0.36 -9.03 -9.71
CA ASP A 84 -1.07 -9.61 -10.84
C ASP A 84 -1.72 -10.90 -10.34
N GLU A 85 -3.02 -10.88 -10.09
CA GLU A 85 -3.76 -12.06 -9.61
C GLU A 85 -4.05 -13.05 -10.75
N ASP A 86 -3.90 -12.64 -12.01
CA ASP A 86 -4.30 -13.39 -13.21
C ASP A 86 -3.13 -13.95 -14.05
N ASP A 87 -1.88 -13.55 -13.77
CA ASP A 87 -0.68 -14.08 -14.45
C ASP A 87 -0.19 -15.37 -13.75
N GLU A 88 -0.76 -16.52 -14.15
CA GLU A 88 -0.33 -17.87 -13.71
C GLU A 88 1.06 -18.28 -14.25
N ASP A 89 1.63 -17.53 -15.20
CA ASP A 89 2.88 -17.86 -15.89
C ASP A 89 3.93 -16.74 -15.73
N GLU A 90 5.01 -17.04 -14.98
CA GLU A 90 6.32 -16.35 -14.93
C GLU A 90 6.63 -15.27 -13.86
N THR A 91 5.76 -14.94 -12.89
CA THR A 91 6.06 -13.88 -11.86
C THR A 91 5.95 -14.27 -10.38
N SER A 92 5.57 -15.50 -10.04
CA SER A 92 5.14 -15.88 -8.67
C SER A 92 6.21 -15.72 -7.56
N GLU A 93 7.41 -16.28 -7.70
CA GLU A 93 8.31 -16.41 -6.52
C GLU A 93 8.89 -15.09 -6.00
N GLY A 94 9.19 -14.15 -6.91
CA GLY A 94 9.76 -12.85 -6.54
C GLY A 94 8.74 -11.88 -5.94
N GLN A 95 7.47 -11.98 -6.37
CA GLN A 95 6.38 -11.17 -5.84
C GLN A 95 5.88 -11.69 -4.50
N ASP A 96 5.84 -13.01 -4.31
CA ASP A 96 5.43 -13.62 -3.05
C ASP A 96 6.40 -13.29 -1.91
N ALA A 97 7.71 -13.46 -2.15
CA ALA A 97 8.73 -13.09 -1.16
C ALA A 97 8.74 -11.58 -0.85
N ALA A 98 8.46 -10.75 -1.85
CA ALA A 98 8.35 -9.31 -1.68
C ALA A 98 7.11 -8.91 -0.85
N ARG A 99 5.99 -9.59 -1.07
CA ARG A 99 4.75 -9.40 -0.30
C ARG A 99 4.97 -9.77 1.15
N GLU A 100 5.49 -10.96 1.42
CA GLU A 100 5.81 -11.43 2.77
C GLU A 100 6.75 -10.46 3.49
N PHE A 101 7.81 -10.01 2.80
CA PHE A 101 8.73 -9.01 3.34
C PHE A 101 8.04 -7.67 3.68
N ILE A 102 7.07 -7.22 2.86
CA ILE A 102 6.30 -5.99 3.11
C ILE A 102 5.31 -6.17 4.26
N GLU A 103 4.67 -7.33 4.37
CA GLU A 103 3.73 -7.65 5.45
C GLU A 103 4.47 -7.72 6.80
N GLU A 104 5.67 -8.27 6.82
CA GLU A 104 6.52 -8.38 8.01
C GLU A 104 7.52 -7.24 8.19
N LEU A 105 7.37 -6.18 7.41
CA LEU A 105 8.34 -5.08 7.34
C LEU A 105 8.67 -4.46 8.71
N ALA A 106 7.66 -4.36 9.58
CA ALA A 106 7.79 -3.82 10.93
C ALA A 106 8.06 -4.87 12.01
N ALA A 107 7.97 -6.17 11.68
CA ALA A 107 8.00 -7.25 12.66
C ALA A 107 9.40 -7.53 13.21
N HIS A 108 10.44 -7.43 12.38
CA HIS A 108 11.79 -7.87 12.74
C HIS A 108 12.80 -6.71 12.85
N GLU A 109 13.68 -6.73 13.87
CA GLU A 109 14.76 -5.73 14.01
C GLU A 109 15.66 -5.71 12.77
N THR A 110 15.88 -6.88 12.15
CA THR A 110 16.66 -7.03 10.91
C THR A 110 16.10 -6.16 9.79
N ASN A 111 14.79 -6.09 9.58
CA ASN A 111 14.17 -5.29 8.52
C ASN A 111 14.45 -3.79 8.72
N ARG A 112 14.33 -3.33 9.98
CA ARG A 112 14.72 -1.97 10.38
C ARG A 112 16.19 -1.66 10.08
N LEU A 113 17.10 -2.62 10.31
CA LEU A 113 18.53 -2.43 10.07
C LEU A 113 18.86 -2.48 8.58
N MET A 114 18.26 -3.40 7.83
CA MET A 114 18.43 -3.54 6.39
C MET A 114 17.96 -2.30 5.64
N LEU A 115 16.85 -1.67 6.04
CA LEU A 115 16.30 -0.47 5.40
C LEU A 115 16.74 0.84 6.06
N GLY A 116 17.47 0.78 7.17
CA GLY A 116 17.79 1.94 7.99
C GLY A 116 18.66 3.00 7.30
N ARG A 117 19.35 2.65 6.21
CA ARG A 117 20.16 3.58 5.40
C ARG A 117 19.54 3.90 4.04
N LEU A 118 18.30 3.45 3.78
CA LEU A 118 17.60 3.67 2.52
C LEU A 118 17.44 5.17 2.25
N ARG A 119 17.97 5.59 1.10
CA ARG A 119 17.82 6.91 0.51
C ARG A 119 17.51 6.71 -0.97
N TYR A 120 16.79 7.65 -1.55
CA TYR A 120 16.46 7.60 -2.96
C TYR A 120 16.40 9.00 -3.54
N LYS A 121 16.57 9.08 -4.86
CA LYS A 121 16.44 10.29 -5.65
C LYS A 121 15.82 9.95 -6.99
N ILE A 122 14.68 10.56 -7.29
CA ILE A 122 14.08 10.47 -8.61
C ILE A 122 14.92 11.31 -9.57
N VAL A 123 15.33 10.69 -10.68
CA VAL A 123 16.18 11.30 -11.71
C VAL A 123 15.31 11.84 -12.83
N SER A 124 14.38 11.03 -13.32
CA SER A 124 13.48 11.38 -14.42
C SER A 124 12.29 10.44 -14.45
N SER A 125 11.27 10.83 -15.20
CA SER A 125 10.12 9.99 -15.49
C SER A 125 9.75 10.06 -16.97
N SER A 126 9.11 9.01 -17.46
CA SER A 126 8.49 8.95 -18.77
C SER A 126 7.08 8.38 -18.61
N LEU A 127 6.11 8.99 -19.29
CA LEU A 127 4.70 8.61 -19.24
C LEU A 127 4.25 8.15 -20.63
N ALA A 128 3.60 6.99 -20.69
CA ALA A 128 3.03 6.42 -21.89
C ALA A 128 1.63 5.86 -21.59
N GLY A 129 0.61 6.73 -21.67
CA GLY A 129 -0.78 6.34 -21.42
C GLY A 129 -1.03 5.92 -19.97
N ASP A 130 -1.40 4.66 -19.78
CA ASP A 130 -1.59 4.00 -18.47
C ASP A 130 -0.30 3.39 -17.91
N THR A 131 0.84 3.58 -18.57
CA THR A 131 2.14 3.08 -18.08
C THR A 131 3.11 4.23 -17.85
N ALA A 132 4.05 4.04 -16.93
CA ALA A 132 5.13 4.99 -16.67
C ALA A 132 6.43 4.26 -16.33
N THR A 133 7.54 4.96 -16.52
CA THR A 133 8.86 4.53 -16.05
C THR A 133 9.51 5.67 -15.30
N VAL A 134 9.88 5.43 -14.05
CA VAL A 134 10.50 6.41 -13.16
C VAL A 134 11.92 5.95 -12.85
N LYS A 135 12.90 6.64 -13.44
CA LYS A 135 14.31 6.41 -13.18
C LYS A 135 14.67 6.93 -11.79
N THR A 136 15.17 6.05 -10.93
CA THR A 136 15.45 6.36 -9.53
C THR A 136 16.83 5.86 -9.14
N GLU A 137 17.62 6.72 -8.51
CA GLU A 137 18.84 6.32 -7.79
C GLU A 137 18.45 5.88 -6.39
N ILE A 138 18.64 4.60 -6.06
CA ILE A 138 18.39 4.05 -4.73
C ILE A 138 19.74 3.77 -4.07
N THR A 139 19.91 4.23 -2.84
CA THR A 139 21.11 4.01 -2.03
C THR A 139 20.74 3.33 -0.73
N ASN A 140 21.40 2.23 -0.41
CA ASN A 140 21.24 1.57 0.87
C ASN A 140 22.57 0.94 1.34
N ILE A 141 22.59 0.36 2.54
CA ILE A 141 23.67 -0.51 2.99
C ILE A 141 23.97 -1.58 1.93
N ASP A 142 25.25 -1.81 1.67
CA ASP A 142 25.72 -2.85 0.75
C ASP A 142 25.50 -4.23 1.41
N LEU A 143 24.29 -4.77 1.28
CA LEU A 143 23.93 -6.05 1.87
C LEU A 143 24.64 -7.21 1.16
N ALA A 144 25.03 -7.05 -0.10
CA ALA A 144 25.88 -8.02 -0.79
C ALA A 144 27.22 -8.20 -0.06
N GLU A 145 27.88 -7.10 0.31
CA GLU A 145 29.12 -7.14 1.08
C GLU A 145 28.91 -7.67 2.51
N VAL A 146 27.82 -7.26 3.17
CA VAL A 146 27.46 -7.80 4.49
C VAL A 146 27.29 -9.31 4.43
N LEU A 147 26.55 -9.82 3.44
CA LEU A 147 26.33 -11.24 3.25
C LEU A 147 27.63 -11.98 2.92
N ARG A 148 28.49 -11.41 2.07
CA ARG A 148 29.81 -12.00 1.79
C ARG A 148 30.63 -12.18 3.07
N ILE A 149 30.62 -11.18 3.95
CA ILE A 149 31.30 -11.25 5.25
C ILE A 149 30.63 -12.25 6.19
N TYR A 150 29.29 -12.29 6.18
CA TYR A 150 28.50 -13.26 6.93
C TYR A 150 28.88 -14.68 6.56
N THR A 151 28.85 -15.05 5.28
CA THR A 151 29.17 -16.41 4.81
C THR A 151 30.58 -16.84 5.19
N GLN A 152 31.55 -15.91 5.19
CA GLN A 152 32.93 -16.18 5.62
C GLN A 152 33.03 -16.49 7.13
N GLN A 153 32.25 -15.80 7.96
CA GLN A 153 32.27 -15.98 9.42
C GLN A 153 31.35 -17.12 9.88
N ALA A 154 30.27 -17.38 9.15
CA ALA A 154 29.29 -18.42 9.41
C ALA A 154 29.94 -19.80 9.54
N MET A 155 30.90 -20.13 8.67
CA MET A 155 31.63 -21.41 8.74
C MET A 155 32.35 -21.59 10.09
N PHE A 156 33.00 -20.53 10.59
CA PHE A 156 33.70 -20.58 11.87
C PHE A 156 32.72 -20.68 13.05
N VAL A 157 31.57 -20.02 12.96
CA VAL A 157 30.48 -20.12 13.95
C VAL A 157 29.93 -21.56 13.99
N ALA A 158 29.68 -22.15 12.82
CA ALA A 158 29.18 -23.52 12.68
C ALA A 158 30.09 -24.56 13.33
N MET A 159 31.41 -24.43 13.17
CA MET A 159 32.38 -25.32 13.80
C MET A 159 32.43 -25.23 15.33
N GLN A 160 31.93 -24.14 15.93
CA GLN A 160 31.97 -23.90 17.36
C GLN A 160 30.65 -24.17 18.08
N ALA A 161 29.56 -24.33 17.34
CA ALA A 161 28.25 -24.61 17.91
C ALA A 161 28.22 -26.05 18.46
N ARG A 162 27.57 -26.24 19.61
CA ARG A 162 27.43 -27.54 20.28
C ARG A 162 26.04 -28.15 20.11
N SER A 163 25.07 -27.36 19.67
CA SER A 163 23.74 -27.79 19.26
C SER A 163 23.23 -26.94 18.10
N GLU A 164 22.13 -27.37 17.49
CA GLU A 164 21.46 -26.65 16.41
C GLU A 164 20.85 -25.33 16.90
N GLU A 165 20.28 -25.30 18.11
CA GLU A 165 19.74 -24.08 18.70
C GLU A 165 20.86 -23.05 18.96
N GLU A 166 22.02 -23.50 19.46
CA GLU A 166 23.18 -22.62 19.65
C GLU A 166 23.70 -22.10 18.32
N LEU A 167 23.70 -22.95 17.27
CA LEU A 167 24.08 -22.55 15.92
C LEU A 167 23.17 -21.44 15.41
N ASN A 168 21.86 -21.65 15.43
CA ASN A 168 20.87 -20.71 14.93
C ASN A 168 20.97 -19.36 15.65
N ALA A 169 21.06 -19.37 16.99
CA ALA A 169 21.20 -18.14 17.77
C ALA A 169 22.49 -17.37 17.45
N LYS A 170 23.63 -18.07 17.26
CA LYS A 170 24.90 -17.43 16.91
C LYS A 170 24.90 -16.88 15.48
N MET A 171 24.26 -17.59 14.55
CA MET A 171 24.13 -17.16 13.15
C MET A 171 23.26 -15.91 13.06
N GLU A 172 22.12 -15.88 13.74
CA GLU A 172 21.27 -14.70 13.81
C GLU A 172 22.00 -13.50 14.42
N GLN A 173 22.69 -13.69 15.57
CA GLN A 173 23.48 -12.64 16.21
C GLN A 173 24.60 -12.13 15.30
N LEU A 174 25.31 -13.01 14.61
CA LEU A 174 26.33 -12.63 13.64
C LEU A 174 25.75 -11.71 12.57
N PHE A 175 24.59 -12.04 12.01
CA PHE A 175 23.97 -11.21 10.99
C PHE A 175 23.55 -9.83 11.54
N LEU A 176 22.91 -9.79 12.71
CA LEU A 176 22.53 -8.54 13.38
C LEU A 176 23.75 -7.65 13.68
N ASP A 177 24.84 -8.23 14.18
CA ASP A 177 26.07 -7.52 14.48
C ASP A 177 26.70 -6.94 13.21
N LEU A 178 26.71 -7.71 12.12
CA LEU A 178 27.18 -7.23 10.83
C LEU A 178 26.32 -6.07 10.32
N LEU A 179 25.00 -6.12 10.43
CA LEU A 179 24.11 -5.02 10.03
C LEU A 179 24.30 -3.75 10.90
N LYS A 180 24.57 -3.90 12.20
CA LYS A 180 24.74 -2.80 13.16
C LYS A 180 26.07 -2.04 12.99
N ARG A 181 27.03 -2.56 12.23
CA ARG A 181 28.32 -1.91 11.97
C ARG A 181 28.17 -0.51 11.37
N LYS A 182 28.78 0.49 12.02
CA LYS A 182 28.69 1.90 11.59
C LYS A 182 29.42 2.15 10.27
N ASP A 183 30.50 1.42 10.04
CA ASP A 183 31.38 1.51 8.87
C ASP A 183 30.90 0.68 7.66
N ASN A 184 29.72 0.04 7.75
CA ASN A 184 29.12 -0.62 6.59
C ASN A 184 29.04 0.33 5.40
N LYS A 185 29.54 -0.15 4.26
CA LYS A 185 29.48 0.58 2.99
C LYS A 185 28.02 0.72 2.55
N THR A 186 27.78 1.69 1.69
CA THR A 186 26.52 1.83 0.97
C THR A 186 26.77 1.70 -0.51
N VAL A 187 25.82 1.11 -1.21
CA VAL A 187 25.80 1.01 -2.68
C VAL A 187 24.67 1.89 -3.22
N THR A 188 24.89 2.49 -4.39
CA THR A 188 23.88 3.26 -5.12
C THR A 188 23.61 2.57 -6.46
N SER A 189 22.36 2.23 -6.71
CA SER A 189 21.90 1.60 -7.95
C SER A 189 20.89 2.50 -8.64
N ALA A 190 21.05 2.71 -9.95
CA ALA A 190 20.05 3.37 -10.77
C ALA A 190 19.11 2.32 -11.36
N VAL A 191 17.81 2.42 -11.06
CA VAL A 191 16.78 1.49 -11.53
C VAL A 191 15.67 2.24 -12.25
N ASP A 192 15.12 1.59 -13.28
CA ASP A 192 13.98 2.10 -14.04
C ASP A 192 12.71 1.43 -13.50
N ILE A 193 12.03 2.13 -12.58
CA ILE A 193 10.85 1.59 -11.90
C ILE A 193 9.66 1.69 -12.85
N ARG A 194 9.10 0.55 -13.23
CA ARG A 194 7.90 0.48 -14.09
C ARG A 194 6.65 0.63 -13.24
N LEU A 195 5.67 1.37 -13.76
CA LEU A 195 4.37 1.54 -13.14
C LEU A 195 3.25 1.34 -14.16
N THR A 196 2.15 0.78 -13.70
CA THR A 196 0.88 0.67 -14.42
C THR A 196 -0.20 1.39 -13.62
N ARG A 197 -1.10 2.09 -14.30
CA ARG A 197 -2.26 2.73 -13.70
C ARG A 197 -3.44 1.77 -13.70
N ASP A 198 -4.07 1.62 -12.55
CA ASP A 198 -5.36 0.94 -12.37
C ASP A 198 -6.43 1.92 -11.86
N GLU A 199 -7.54 1.39 -11.36
CA GLU A 199 -8.64 2.18 -10.79
C GLU A 199 -8.30 2.91 -9.48
N ASP A 200 -7.28 2.44 -8.75
CA ASP A 200 -6.82 3.00 -7.47
C ASP A 200 -5.61 3.94 -7.65
N GLY A 201 -5.01 3.98 -8.83
CA GLY A 201 -3.94 4.89 -9.23
C GLY A 201 -2.70 4.17 -9.76
N TRP A 202 -1.52 4.76 -9.57
CA TRP A 202 -0.27 4.15 -10.02
C TRP A 202 0.21 3.03 -9.11
N LYS A 203 0.42 1.86 -9.68
CA LYS A 203 1.02 0.69 -9.04
C LYS A 203 2.40 0.42 -9.63
N LEU A 204 3.37 0.11 -8.78
CA LEU A 204 4.72 -0.26 -9.19
C LEU A 204 4.73 -1.74 -9.59
N CYS A 205 5.42 -2.05 -10.67
CA CYS A 205 5.75 -3.44 -11.01
C CYS A 205 6.89 -3.92 -10.10
N PHE A 206 6.66 -5.04 -9.43
CA PHE A 206 7.61 -5.60 -8.48
C PHE A 206 8.58 -6.54 -9.20
N ASP A 207 9.69 -5.98 -9.66
CA ASP A 207 10.76 -6.77 -10.28
C ASP A 207 11.98 -6.93 -9.36
N ARG A 208 12.80 -7.93 -9.71
CA ARG A 208 14.03 -8.28 -9.00
C ARG A 208 14.99 -7.09 -8.94
N GLU A 209 15.03 -6.24 -9.97
CA GLU A 209 15.93 -5.09 -10.03
C GLU A 209 15.58 -4.04 -8.97
N LEU A 210 14.30 -3.66 -8.86
CA LEU A 210 13.82 -2.75 -7.83
C LEU A 210 14.18 -3.25 -6.44
N TRP A 211 13.85 -4.50 -6.14
CA TRP A 211 14.10 -5.04 -4.81
C TRP A 211 15.56 -5.26 -4.50
N ASN A 212 16.35 -5.70 -5.48
CA ASN A 212 17.78 -5.81 -5.31
C ASN A 212 18.41 -4.45 -5.03
N ALA A 213 17.93 -3.37 -5.65
CA ALA A 213 18.38 -2.01 -5.32
C ALA A 213 17.94 -1.55 -3.93
N VAL A 214 16.69 -1.83 -3.52
CA VAL A 214 16.18 -1.54 -2.16
C VAL A 214 17.00 -2.28 -1.10
N LEU A 215 17.30 -3.56 -1.34
CA LEU A 215 18.08 -4.43 -0.45
C LEU A 215 19.58 -4.39 -0.78
N GLY A 216 20.09 -3.31 -1.39
CA GLY A 216 21.52 -3.06 -1.50
C GLY A 216 22.34 -4.21 -2.10
N GLY A 217 21.83 -4.87 -3.14
CA GLY A 217 22.49 -5.95 -3.87
C GLY A 217 22.29 -7.35 -3.31
N LEU A 218 21.41 -7.54 -2.31
CA LEU A 218 21.21 -8.84 -1.65
C LEU A 218 20.94 -9.98 -2.63
N PHE A 219 20.02 -9.82 -3.58
CA PHE A 219 19.66 -10.87 -4.52
C PHE A 219 20.76 -11.18 -5.53
N SER A 220 21.59 -10.21 -5.88
CA SER A 220 22.77 -10.44 -6.73
C SER A 220 23.90 -11.16 -6.01
N ALA A 221 23.92 -11.15 -4.68
CA ALA A 221 24.95 -11.82 -3.88
C ALA A 221 24.74 -13.34 -3.76
N PHE A 222 23.55 -13.84 -4.09
CA PHE A 222 23.26 -15.26 -4.16
C PHE A 222 23.33 -15.72 -5.63
N GLU A 223 24.38 -16.45 -6.01
CA GLU A 223 24.51 -17.07 -7.34
C GLU A 223 23.57 -18.28 -7.56
N SER A 224 22.69 -18.60 -6.60
CA SER A 224 21.56 -19.54 -6.77
C SER A 224 20.46 -19.21 -5.75
N PRO A 225 19.24 -18.82 -6.16
CA PRO A 225 18.21 -18.32 -5.24
C PRO A 225 17.62 -19.35 -4.27
N GLU A 226 17.72 -20.65 -4.57
CA GLU A 226 16.75 -21.63 -4.06
C GLU A 226 17.10 -22.26 -2.71
N GLU A 227 18.37 -22.44 -2.34
CA GLU A 227 18.71 -23.18 -1.11
C GLU A 227 19.24 -22.31 0.04
N SER A 228 19.64 -21.07 -0.23
CA SER A 228 20.40 -20.28 0.76
C SER A 228 19.53 -19.38 1.63
N PHE A 229 18.35 -18.95 1.17
CA PHE A 229 17.54 -17.98 1.91
C PHE A 229 16.79 -18.63 3.10
N GLN A 230 16.17 -19.79 2.89
CA GLN A 230 15.58 -20.60 3.98
C GLN A 230 16.66 -21.15 4.94
N GLY A 231 17.89 -21.40 4.45
CA GLY A 231 19.00 -21.86 5.29
C GLY A 231 19.68 -20.76 6.11
N LEU A 232 19.63 -19.50 5.68
CA LEU A 232 20.23 -18.37 6.42
C LEU A 232 19.33 -17.83 7.52
N PHE A 233 18.01 -17.97 7.35
CA PHE A 233 16.98 -17.45 8.24
C PHE A 233 15.97 -18.54 8.66
N PRO A 234 16.41 -19.65 9.29
CA PRO A 234 15.50 -20.71 9.72
C PRO A 234 14.50 -20.26 10.82
N GLY A 235 14.63 -19.03 11.34
CA GLY A 235 13.73 -18.42 12.32
C GLY A 235 12.84 -17.28 11.78
N LEU A 236 12.83 -17.03 10.47
CA LEU A 236 11.82 -16.19 9.81
C LEU A 236 10.68 -17.03 9.21
N GLY A 237 10.72 -18.36 9.35
CA GLY A 237 9.56 -19.21 9.10
C GLY A 237 8.56 -19.07 10.25
N VAL A 238 7.41 -18.49 9.94
CA VAL A 238 6.22 -18.51 10.79
C VAL A 238 5.81 -19.98 11.04
N ASP A 239 5.62 -20.35 12.30
CA ASP A 239 4.82 -21.53 12.65
C ASP A 239 3.34 -21.34 12.24
#